data_AF-A0AAV5G3M9-F1
#
_entry.id   AF-A0AAV5G3M9-F1
#
_cell.length_a   1.000
_cell.length_b   1.000
_cell.length_c   1.000
_cell.angle_alpha   90.00
_cell.angle_beta   90.00
_cell.angle_gamma   90.00
#
_symmetry.space_group_name_H-M   'P 1'
#
loop_
_entity.id
_entity.type
_entity.pdbx_description
1 polymer ?
#
loop_
_entity_poly.entity_id
_entity_poly.type
_entity_poly.pdbx_seq_one_letter_code
_entity_poly.pdbx_strand_id
1 'polypeptide(L)'
;MCAGRSPAPVLGLRANATQLTLLVVVNALVGGMIGQQQTVLLLLAEHEFGLTGYTFVFTYIAACGATKAAANWFAGTWSDRYGHKPVLLIGWLIALPVPVMLILAPT
;
A
#
# COMPACT_ATOMS: atom_id res chain seq x y z
N MET A 1 -34.78 -6.79 -12.75
CA MET A 1 -34.26 -8.14 -13.12
C MET A 1 -33.26 -7.91 -14.24
N CYS A 2 -31.96 -8.16 -14.18
CA CYS A 2 -31.12 -9.03 -13.37
C CYS A 2 -29.79 -8.29 -13.09
N ALA A 3 -29.46 -8.05 -11.83
CA ALA A 3 -28.11 -7.66 -11.45
C ALA A 3 -27.19 -8.85 -11.74
N GLY A 4 -26.22 -8.66 -12.65
CA GLY A 4 -25.23 -9.68 -12.98
C GLY A 4 -24.52 -10.13 -11.72
N ARG A 5 -24.76 -11.40 -11.34
CA ARG A 5 -23.99 -12.09 -10.30
C ARG A 5 -22.52 -12.05 -10.69
N SER A 6 -21.73 -11.23 -10.00
CA SER A 6 -20.31 -11.51 -9.87
C SER A 6 -20.20 -12.96 -9.38
N PRO A 7 -19.45 -13.84 -10.07
CA PRO A 7 -19.33 -15.23 -9.65
C PRO A 7 -18.85 -15.24 -8.19
N ALA A 8 -19.58 -15.94 -7.32
CA ALA A 8 -19.17 -16.09 -5.93
C ALA A 8 -17.72 -16.59 -5.92
N PRO A 9 -16.78 -15.91 -5.24
CA PRO A 9 -15.40 -16.33 -5.24
C PRO A 9 -15.36 -17.76 -4.71
N VAL A 10 -14.89 -18.69 -5.53
CA VAL A 10 -14.69 -20.07 -5.11
C VAL A 10 -13.57 -20.04 -4.08
N LEU A 11 -13.92 -20.05 -2.79
CA LEU A 11 -12.96 -19.98 -1.69
C LEU A 11 -12.17 -21.29 -1.63
N GLY A 12 -10.99 -21.27 -2.25
CA GLY A 12 -9.98 -22.30 -2.14
C GLY A 12 -8.60 -21.72 -2.42
N LEU A 13 -7.68 -21.87 -1.46
CA LEU A 13 -6.28 -21.45 -1.60
C LEU A 13 -5.63 -22.05 -2.86
N ARG A 14 -5.99 -23.30 -3.19
CA ARG A 14 -5.51 -24.01 -4.38
C ARG A 14 -6.15 -23.53 -5.68
N ALA A 15 -7.46 -23.26 -5.69
CA ALA A 15 -8.19 -22.82 -6.89
C ALA A 15 -7.76 -21.42 -7.35
N ASN A 16 -7.36 -20.56 -6.42
CA ASN A 16 -6.91 -19.18 -6.70
C ASN A 16 -5.41 -19.00 -6.45
N ALA A 17 -4.62 -20.09 -6.48
CA ALA A 17 -3.19 -20.03 -6.18
C ALA A 17 -2.47 -18.99 -7.05
N THR A 18 -2.79 -18.88 -8.34
CA THR A 18 -2.21 -17.87 -9.24
C THR A 18 -2.52 -16.44 -8.79
N GLN A 19 -3.77 -16.15 -8.41
CA GLN A 19 -4.17 -14.81 -7.96
C GLN A 19 -3.57 -14.48 -6.58
N LEU A 20 -3.49 -15.47 -5.69
CA LEU A 20 -2.82 -15.34 -4.39
C LEU A 20 -1.33 -15.07 -4.57
N THR A 21 -0.64 -15.85 -5.41
CA THR A 21 0.78 -15.65 -5.70
C THR A 21 1.04 -14.28 -6.32
N LEU A 22 0.21 -13.84 -7.28
CA LEU A 22 0.32 -12.50 -7.85
C LEU A 22 0.18 -11.41 -6.77
N LEU A 23 -0.82 -11.54 -5.91
CA LEU A 23 -1.05 -10.60 -4.81
C LEU A 23 0.12 -10.58 -3.82
N VAL A 24 0.65 -11.75 -3.45
CA VAL A 24 1.81 -11.88 -2.56
C VAL A 24 3.05 -11.24 -3.18
N VAL A 25 3.35 -11.53 -4.45
CA VAL A 25 4.51 -10.97 -5.15
C VAL A 25 4.42 -9.46 -5.25
N VAL A 26 3.26 -8.91 -5.65
CA VAL A 26 3.07 -7.46 -5.74
C VAL A 26 3.18 -6.80 -4.37
N ASN A 27 2.54 -7.34 -3.33
CA ASN A 27 2.65 -6.80 -1.98
C ASN A 27 4.08 -6.88 -1.43
N ALA A 28 4.82 -7.95 -1.76
CA ALA A 28 6.22 -8.09 -1.36
C ALA A 28 7.13 -7.08 -2.07
N LEU A 29 6.95 -6.87 -3.38
CA LEU A 29 7.71 -5.89 -4.15
C LEU A 29 7.46 -4.46 -3.65
N VAL A 30 6.19 -4.10 -3.47
CA VAL A 30 5.80 -2.77 -2.96
C VAL A 30 6.30 -2.59 -1.52
N GLY A 31 6.12 -3.59 -0.66
CA GLY A 31 6.62 -3.57 0.72
C GLY A 31 8.14 -3.45 0.79
N GLY A 32 8.87 -4.17 -0.08
CA GLY A 32 10.32 -4.08 -0.18
C GLY A 32 10.80 -2.70 -0.60
N MET A 33 10.18 -2.12 -1.64
CA MET A 33 10.51 -0.76 -2.11
C MET A 33 10.29 0.29 -1.02
N ILE A 34 9.13 0.28 -0.38
CA ILE A 34 8.81 1.21 0.72
C ILE A 34 9.77 1.02 1.89
N GLY A 35 10.09 -0.23 2.24
CA GLY A 35 11.04 -0.54 3.31
C GLY A 35 12.44 0.04 3.05
N GLN A 36 12.95 -0.09 1.82
CA GLN A 36 14.23 0.52 1.44
C GLN A 36 14.19 2.05 1.58
N GLN A 37 13.10 2.66 1.12
CA GLN A 37 12.92 4.12 1.20
C GLN A 37 12.87 4.62 2.65
N GLN A 38 12.21 3.86 3.54
CA GLN A 38 12.16 4.16 4.97
C GLN A 38 13.54 4.07 5.63
N THR A 39 14.33 3.03 5.33
CA THR A 39 15.68 2.90 5.88
C THR A 39 16.56 4.08 5.47
N VAL A 40 16.50 4.52 4.21
CA VAL A 40 17.28 5.68 3.74
C VAL A 40 16.79 6.98 4.38
N LEU A 41 15.48 7.20 4.47
CA LEU A 41 14.90 8.39 5.11
C LEU A 41 15.25 8.50 6.60
N LEU A 42 15.21 7.38 7.32
CA LEU A 42 15.58 7.32 8.73
C LEU A 42 17.06 7.64 8.93
N LEU A 43 17.94 7.09 8.06
CA LEU A 43 19.38 7.36 8.10
C LEU A 43 19.69 8.84 7.80
N LEU A 44 18.99 9.43 6.84
CA LEU A 44 19.15 10.84 6.48
C LEU A 44 18.65 11.78 7.59
N ALA A 45 17.54 11.44 8.23
CA ALA A 45 16.99 12.20 9.36
C ALA A 45 17.96 12.22 10.56
N GLU A 46 18.66 11.12 10.83
CA GLU A 46 19.68 11.04 11.87
C GLU A 46 20.91 11.88 11.52
N HIS A 47 21.39 11.79 10.28
CA HIS A 47 22.67 12.38 9.87
C HIS A 47 22.59 13.88 9.54
N GLU A 48 21.50 14.36 8.93
CA GLU A 48 21.34 15.77 8.51
C GLU A 48 20.59 16.61 9.55
N PHE A 49 19.58 16.05 10.23
CA PHE A 49 18.72 16.83 11.11
C PHE A 49 19.11 16.76 12.59
N GLY A 50 20.08 15.90 12.96
CA GLY A 50 20.62 15.82 14.33
C GLY A 50 19.58 15.51 15.41
N LEU A 51 18.39 15.05 15.02
CA LEU A 51 17.28 14.70 15.90
C LEU A 51 17.56 13.33 16.50
N THR A 52 17.47 13.23 17.83
CA THR A 52 17.69 11.99 18.59
C THR A 52 16.88 10.85 17.96
N GLY A 53 17.55 9.91 17.29
CA GLY A 53 16.94 8.94 16.37
C GLY A 53 15.77 8.16 16.97
N TYR A 54 15.75 7.97 18.29
CA TYR A 54 14.67 7.29 19.00
C TYR A 54 13.32 8.04 18.95
N THR A 55 13.33 9.36 19.12
CA THR A 55 12.10 10.17 19.07
C THR A 55 11.56 10.25 17.64
N PHE A 56 12.44 10.40 16.66
CA PHE A 56 12.05 10.45 15.26
C PHE A 56 11.50 9.11 14.77
N VAL A 57 12.14 7.98 15.10
CA VAL A 57 11.64 6.63 14.78
C VAL A 57 10.26 6.41 15.40
N PHE A 58 10.06 6.78 16.67
CA PHE A 58 8.78 6.61 17.33
C PHE A 58 7.66 7.44 16.68
N THR A 59 7.92 8.73 16.43
CA THR A 59 6.97 9.62 15.73
C THR A 59 6.71 9.13 14.31
N TYR A 60 7.73 8.65 13.60
CA TYR A 60 7.61 8.11 12.25
C TYR A 60 6.70 6.88 12.22
N ILE A 61 6.94 5.90 13.10
CA ILE A 61 6.12 4.70 13.23
C ILE A 61 4.68 5.07 13.62
N ALA A 62 4.50 6.00 14.56
CA ALA A 62 3.19 6.47 14.99
C ALA A 62 2.43 7.17 13.86
N ALA A 63 3.07 8.11 13.15
CA ALA A 63 2.45 8.87 12.07
C ALA A 63 2.15 7.99 10.85
N CYS A 64 3.10 7.15 10.44
CA CYS A 64 2.92 6.20 9.35
C CYS A 64 1.84 5.16 9.70
N GLY A 65 1.86 4.63 10.92
CA GLY A 65 0.89 3.67 11.43
C GLY A 65 -0.52 4.26 11.51
N ALA A 66 -0.66 5.46 12.05
CA ALA A 66 -1.94 6.18 12.12
C ALA A 66 -2.51 6.48 10.73
N THR A 67 -1.67 6.96 9.81
CA THR A 67 -2.07 7.21 8.42
C THR A 67 -2.51 5.93 7.73
N LYS A 68 -1.80 4.82 7.92
CA LYS A 68 -2.15 3.52 7.34
C LYS A 68 -3.44 2.95 7.94
N ALA A 69 -3.65 3.12 9.25
CA ALA A 69 -4.88 2.73 9.92
C ALA A 69 -6.08 3.55 9.40
N ALA A 70 -5.91 4.87 9.26
CA ALA A 70 -6.92 5.74 8.67
C ALA A 70 -7.21 5.33 7.21
N ALA A 71 -6.17 5.10 6.40
CA ALA A 71 -6.31 4.65 5.02
C ALA A 71 -7.05 3.30 4.93
N ASN A 72 -6.74 2.35 5.82
CA ASN A 72 -7.42 1.05 5.86
C ASN A 72 -8.89 1.17 6.30
N TRP A 73 -9.19 2.07 7.24
CA TRP A 73 -10.56 2.36 7.67
C TRP A 73 -11.37 3.05 6.56
N PHE A 74 -10.77 4.01 5.86
CA PHE A 74 -11.37 4.63 4.67
C PHE A 74 -11.59 3.62 3.55
N ALA A 75 -10.61 2.76 3.28
CA ALA A 75 -10.72 1.71 2.27
C ALA A 75 -11.84 0.70 2.63
N GLY A 76 -11.98 0.33 3.90
CA GLY A 76 -13.06 -0.55 4.37
C GLY A 76 -14.44 0.08 4.22
N THR A 77 -14.61 1.32 4.69
CA THR A 77 -15.88 2.05 4.59
C THR A 77 -16.26 2.38 3.14
N TRP A 78 -15.29 2.66 2.26
CA TRP A 78 -15.52 2.82 0.83
C TRP A 78 -15.79 1.49 0.12
N SER A 79 -15.13 0.40 0.51
CA SER A 79 -15.36 -0.94 -0.04
C SER A 79 -16.76 -1.46 0.26
N ASP A 80 -17.28 -1.21 1.46
CA ASP A 80 -18.64 -1.61 1.85
C ASP A 80 -19.71 -0.82 1.08
N ARG A 81 -19.43 0.43 0.70
CA ARG A 81 -20.41 1.30 0.02
C ARG A 81 -20.36 1.25 -1.50
N TYR A 82 -19.19 1.00 -2.11
CA TYR A 82 -18.99 1.04 -3.57
C TYR A 82 -18.59 -0.31 -4.20
N GLY A 83 -18.37 -1.36 -3.41
CA GLY A 83 -17.94 -2.67 -3.88
C GLY A 83 -16.42 -2.77 -4.12
N HIS A 84 -15.91 -4.01 -4.15
CA HIS A 84 -14.47 -4.32 -4.04
C HIS A 84 -13.63 -3.91 -5.27
N LYS A 85 -14.26 -3.72 -6.43
CA LYS A 85 -13.62 -3.39 -7.71
C LYS A 85 -13.12 -1.94 -7.82
N PRO A 86 -13.90 -0.90 -7.48
CA PRO A 86 -13.43 0.48 -7.53
C PRO A 86 -12.31 0.79 -6.54
N VAL A 87 -12.31 0.20 -5.35
CA VAL A 87 -11.21 0.41 -4.38
C VAL A 87 -9.87 -0.11 -4.92
N LEU A 88 -9.89 -1.28 -5.56
CA LEU A 88 -8.70 -1.86 -6.19
C LEU A 88 -8.21 -1.00 -7.37
N LEU A 89 -9.15 -0.51 -8.19
CA LEU A 89 -8.85 0.38 -9.32
C LEU A 89 -8.30 1.73 -8.88
N ILE A 90 -8.85 2.34 -7.84
CA ILE A 90 -8.36 3.62 -7.29
C ILE A 90 -6.96 3.42 -6.70
N GLY A 91 -6.73 2.34 -5.96
CA GLY A 91 -5.41 2.00 -5.45
C GLY A 91 -4.37 1.84 -6.57
N TRP A 92 -4.75 1.18 -7.67
CA TRP A 92 -3.87 1.02 -8.82
C TRP A 92 -3.66 2.32 -9.60
N LEU A 93 -4.70 3.14 -9.74
CA LEU A 93 -4.63 4.46 -10.39
C LEU A 93 -3.69 5.42 -9.66
N ILE A 94 -3.63 5.32 -8.32
CA ILE A 94 -2.70 6.10 -7.50
C ILE A 94 -1.31 5.47 -7.49
N ALA A 95 -1.19 4.14 -7.54
CA ALA A 95 0.10 3.44 -7.50
C ALA A 95 0.89 3.55 -8.81
N LEU A 96 0.22 3.56 -9.97
CA LEU A 96 0.84 3.60 -11.29
C LEU A 96 1.65 4.89 -11.60
N PRO A 97 1.20 6.10 -11.21
CA PRO A 97 1.97 7.32 -11.44
C PRO A 97 3.21 7.46 -10.53
N VAL A 98 3.31 6.72 -9.43
CA VAL A 98 4.45 6.80 -8.49
C VAL A 98 5.78 6.42 -9.16
N PRO A 99 5.93 5.23 -9.81
CA PRO A 99 7.17 4.89 -10.50
C PRO A 99 7.45 5.80 -11.70
N VAL A 100 6.41 6.31 -12.37
CA VAL A 100 6.56 7.27 -13.48
C VAL A 100 7.16 8.58 -12.95
N MET A 101 6.66 9.11 -11.83
CA MET A 101 7.23 10.28 -11.18
C MET A 101 8.65 10.04 -10.67
N LEU A 102 8.98 8.84 -10.15
CA LEU A 102 10.33 8.51 -9.71
C LEU A 102 11.33 8.41 -10.86
N ILE A 103 10.93 7.88 -12.02
CA ILE A 103 11.78 7.80 -13.21
C ILE A 103 11.96 9.17 -13.87
N LEU A 104 10.93 10.02 -13.84
CA LEU A 104 10.95 11.38 -14.39
C LEU A 104 11.51 12.42 -13.43
N ALA A 105 11.84 12.05 -12.18
CA ALA A 105 12.43 12.97 -11.22
C ALA A 105 13.79 13.44 -11.78
N PRO A 106 13.93 14.74 -12.13
CA PRO A 106 15.22 15.26 -12.53
C PRO A 106 16.16 15.20 -11.32
N THR A 107 17.33 14.61 -11.54
CA THR A 107 18.48 14.61 -10.62
C THR A 107 19.06 15.99 -10.42
#